data_AF-A0A9E1VGI3-F1
#
_entry.id   AF-A0A9E1VGI3-F1
#
_cell.length_a   1.000
_cell.length_b   1.000
_cell.length_c   1.000
_cell.angle_alpha   90.00
_cell.angle_beta   90.00
_cell.angle_gamma   90.00
#
_symmetry.space_group_name_H-M   'P 1'
#
loop_
_entity.id
_entity.type
_entity.pdbx_description
1 polymer ?
#
loop_
_entity_poly.entity_id
_entity_poly.type
_entity_poly.pdbx_seq_one_letter_code
_entity_poly.pdbx_strand_id
1 'polypeptide(L)'
;MIFFLKIYVLSSLIFSSIAGTSINGIKKEASSWDVSFFSDQEKDSITNQKLKKATALYNNKKYVESLRLAFALYEQTKNNNYTKTHYLVTNLIAKIYRQNKEHKRAVVFYKKSLRLILLNTSYNKDLGSFNNKDYAENLLRLGGEYQLLKMNDSAIFYYYKLAKLNSLTDEVLGFQASSYSNLAGIYQKDTTMLNHYEKAIEFAERAIAIHKKRNKRLSQANAINNLANVYLLQGDFEKSKKKYFEGIKLIERDTSLSAIEIKADLYYNLAFAKYNLKEYQAYDELITSVDLSDYLRFRETKEMLERVTGEYNVDVVRKAGEFEKQKAQNLTWIIGISSFSIIL
;
A
#
# COMPACT_ATOMS: atom_id res chain seq x y z
N MET A 1 62.14 -32.82 -12.98
CA MET A 1 62.20 -34.19 -12.46
C MET A 1 62.64 -34.10 -11.00
N ILE A 2 61.88 -34.72 -10.07
CA ILE A 2 62.13 -34.87 -8.61
C ILE A 2 61.70 -33.63 -7.78
N PHE A 3 60.50 -33.59 -7.14
CA PHE A 3 60.04 -34.20 -5.86
C PHE A 3 60.95 -33.84 -4.67
N PHE A 4 60.49 -33.23 -3.56
CA PHE A 4 59.78 -33.83 -2.41
C PHE A 4 59.41 -32.67 -1.44
N LEU A 5 58.15 -32.41 -1.06
CA LEU A 5 57.35 -33.02 0.01
C LEU A 5 58.11 -33.55 1.24
N LYS A 6 57.80 -33.00 2.44
CA LYS A 6 57.62 -33.66 3.76
C LYS A 6 57.91 -32.66 4.89
N ILE A 7 57.36 -32.69 6.11
CA ILE A 7 56.21 -33.32 6.78
C ILE A 7 56.15 -32.64 8.18
N TYR A 8 54.98 -32.65 8.79
CA TYR A 8 54.61 -32.34 10.18
C TYR A 8 55.58 -32.77 11.31
N VAL A 9 55.46 -32.10 12.48
CA VAL A 9 55.25 -32.63 13.86
C VAL A 9 55.70 -31.56 14.89
N LEU A 10 54.80 -30.90 15.64
CA LEU A 10 54.27 -31.25 16.98
C LEU A 10 55.32 -31.17 18.12
N SER A 11 55.16 -30.23 19.05
CA SER A 11 55.53 -30.45 20.45
C SER A 11 54.71 -29.59 21.41
N SER A 12 54.17 -30.30 22.40
CA SER A 12 53.39 -29.89 23.58
C SER A 12 54.28 -29.56 24.77
N LEU A 13 53.66 -28.98 25.82
CA LEU A 13 53.95 -29.02 27.29
C LEU A 13 53.88 -27.59 27.86
N ILE A 14 52.87 -27.16 28.63
CA ILE A 14 52.38 -27.55 29.97
C ILE A 14 53.47 -27.53 31.04
N PHE A 15 53.30 -26.67 32.07
CA PHE A 15 53.35 -26.96 33.53
C PHE A 15 52.93 -25.67 34.29
N SER A 16 51.77 -25.66 34.98
CA SER A 16 51.52 -25.90 36.44
C SER A 16 51.45 -24.57 37.25
N SER A 17 50.27 -24.12 37.71
CA SER A 17 49.64 -24.34 39.04
C SER A 17 50.49 -23.86 40.25
N ILE A 18 49.97 -23.10 41.22
CA ILE A 18 49.09 -23.55 42.32
C ILE A 18 48.41 -22.36 43.06
N ALA A 19 47.13 -22.60 43.46
CA ALA A 19 46.28 -22.16 44.60
C ALA A 19 46.60 -20.91 45.47
N GLY A 20 45.66 -20.20 46.11
CA GLY A 20 44.21 -20.35 46.31
C GLY A 20 43.70 -19.39 47.41
N THR A 21 42.36 -19.36 47.60
CA THR A 21 41.55 -18.80 48.72
C THR A 21 41.24 -17.30 48.81
N SER A 22 39.98 -16.90 48.60
CA SER A 22 38.93 -16.71 49.63
C SER A 22 37.86 -15.70 49.19
N ILE A 23 36.61 -15.96 49.60
CA ILE A 23 35.39 -15.19 49.32
C ILE A 23 35.16 -14.22 50.48
N ASN A 24 34.90 -12.93 50.22
CA ASN A 24 33.81 -12.14 50.84
C ASN A 24 33.85 -10.64 50.48
N GLY A 25 32.69 -10.15 50.02
CA GLY A 25 32.05 -8.91 50.48
C GLY A 25 32.70 -7.55 50.21
N ILE A 26 32.18 -6.83 49.21
CA ILE A 26 32.09 -5.36 49.26
C ILE A 26 30.66 -4.92 48.93
N LYS A 27 30.04 -4.22 49.88
CA LYS A 27 28.77 -3.49 49.76
C LYS A 27 29.07 -2.03 49.39
N LYS A 28 28.21 -1.50 48.50
CA LYS A 28 27.65 -0.14 48.37
C LYS A 28 28.60 1.07 48.30
N GLU A 29 28.49 1.85 47.21
CA GLU A 29 27.74 3.12 47.20
C GLU A 29 27.50 3.64 45.76
N ALA A 30 26.49 4.50 45.62
CA ALA A 30 25.59 4.66 44.48
C ALA A 30 26.15 5.40 43.24
N SER A 31 25.66 5.02 42.05
CA SER A 31 25.39 6.01 40.99
C SER A 31 24.06 5.71 40.30
N SER A 32 23.28 6.77 40.18
CA SER A 32 21.87 6.83 39.86
C SER A 32 21.60 6.68 38.36
N TRP A 33 21.16 5.51 37.88
CA TRP A 33 20.47 5.36 36.60
C TRP A 33 19.48 4.19 36.62
N ASP A 34 18.54 4.21 37.57
CA ASP A 34 17.25 3.54 37.36
C ASP A 34 16.37 4.50 36.55
N VAL A 35 16.28 4.34 35.22
CA VAL A 35 15.00 4.32 34.48
C VAL A 35 15.21 3.72 33.06
N SER A 36 14.27 2.85 32.67
CA SER A 36 13.72 2.71 31.30
C SER A 36 14.20 1.62 30.34
N PHE A 37 14.88 0.54 30.74
CA PHE A 37 15.10 -0.57 29.81
C PHE A 37 13.83 -1.45 29.59
N PHE A 38 12.95 -1.55 30.59
CA PHE A 38 11.70 -2.33 30.49
C PHE A 38 10.50 -1.56 29.91
N SER A 39 10.53 -0.22 29.89
CA SER A 39 9.43 0.61 29.33
C SER A 39 9.32 0.51 27.82
N ASP A 40 10.46 0.46 27.13
CA ASP A 40 10.51 0.71 25.69
C ASP A 40 10.16 -0.54 24.87
N GLN A 41 10.50 -1.74 25.35
CA GLN A 41 10.07 -3.00 24.73
C GLN A 41 8.56 -3.24 24.87
N GLU A 42 7.95 -2.94 26.03
CA GLU A 42 6.50 -3.06 26.22
C GLU A 42 5.73 -1.99 25.43
N LYS A 43 6.21 -0.74 25.40
CA LYS A 43 5.61 0.34 24.58
C LYS A 43 5.62 0.01 23.10
N ASP A 44 6.70 -0.56 22.58
CA ASP A 44 6.77 -0.95 21.18
C ASP A 44 5.80 -2.11 20.89
N SER A 45 5.62 -3.06 21.80
CA SER A 45 4.60 -4.12 21.66
C SER A 45 3.18 -3.56 21.62
N ILE A 46 2.82 -2.67 22.56
CA ILE A 46 1.47 -2.07 22.65
C ILE A 46 1.18 -1.18 21.44
N THR A 47 2.14 -0.35 21.02
CA THR A 47 1.99 0.55 19.87
C THR A 47 1.86 -0.25 18.57
N ASN A 48 2.63 -1.33 18.43
CA ASN A 48 2.51 -2.25 17.29
C ASN A 48 1.15 -2.97 17.26
N GLN A 49 0.63 -3.41 18.41
CA GLN A 49 -0.71 -4.01 18.49
C GLN A 49 -1.81 -3.03 18.08
N LYS A 50 -1.75 -1.78 18.54
CA LYS A 50 -2.69 -0.73 18.14
C LYS A 50 -2.60 -0.41 16.65
N LEU A 51 -1.39 -0.36 16.07
CA LEU A 51 -1.19 -0.17 14.64
C LEU A 51 -1.77 -1.32 13.82
N LYS A 52 -1.56 -2.58 14.26
CA LYS A 52 -2.19 -3.76 13.65
C LYS A 52 -3.72 -3.64 13.69
N LYS A 53 -4.29 -3.24 14.82
CA LYS A 53 -5.74 -3.01 14.96
C LYS A 53 -6.26 -1.92 14.02
N ALA A 54 -5.57 -0.77 13.95
CA ALA A 54 -5.93 0.32 13.04
C ALA A 54 -5.88 -0.14 11.57
N THR A 55 -4.85 -0.91 11.20
CA THR A 55 -4.70 -1.47 9.86
C THR A 55 -5.79 -2.50 9.54
N ALA A 56 -6.16 -3.35 10.50
CA ALA A 56 -7.25 -4.31 10.33
C ALA A 56 -8.59 -3.62 10.10
N LEU A 57 -8.87 -2.52 10.83
CA LEU A 57 -10.06 -1.71 10.61
C LEU A 57 -10.07 -1.08 9.21
N TYR A 58 -8.94 -0.56 8.75
CA TYR A 58 -8.80 -0.05 7.38
C TYR A 58 -9.09 -1.12 6.33
N ASN A 59 -8.52 -2.32 6.49
CA ASN A 59 -8.74 -3.44 5.57
C ASN A 59 -10.21 -3.90 5.55
N ASN A 60 -10.90 -3.79 6.69
CA ASN A 60 -12.33 -4.08 6.83
C ASN A 60 -13.23 -2.89 6.46
N LYS A 61 -12.71 -1.88 5.74
CA LYS A 61 -13.42 -0.66 5.31
C LYS A 61 -14.02 0.19 6.45
N LYS A 62 -13.62 -0.04 7.71
CA LYS A 62 -13.98 0.75 8.90
C LYS A 62 -13.08 1.96 9.04
N TYR A 63 -13.20 2.88 8.09
CA TYR A 63 -12.24 3.99 7.92
C TYR A 63 -12.28 5.01 9.05
N VAL A 64 -13.45 5.28 9.63
CA VAL A 64 -13.59 6.26 10.71
C VAL A 64 -12.91 5.78 11.99
N GLU A 65 -13.15 4.52 12.39
CA GLU A 65 -12.53 3.91 13.56
C GLU A 65 -11.02 3.72 13.35
N SER A 66 -10.62 3.32 12.13
CA SER A 66 -9.22 3.25 11.73
C SER A 66 -8.53 4.61 11.86
N LEU A 67 -9.16 5.67 11.35
CA LEU A 67 -8.60 7.03 11.38
C LEU A 67 -8.46 7.56 12.81
N ARG A 68 -9.45 7.31 13.66
CA ARG A 68 -9.41 7.70 15.08
C ARG A 68 -8.22 7.05 15.80
N LEU A 69 -8.02 5.74 15.62
CA LEU A 69 -6.89 5.04 16.22
C LEU A 69 -5.56 5.49 15.61
N ALA A 70 -5.52 5.70 14.29
CA ALA A 70 -4.32 6.16 13.60
C ALA A 70 -3.90 7.57 14.08
N PHE A 71 -4.84 8.50 14.30
CA PHE A 71 -4.51 9.81 14.86
C PHE A 71 -4.01 9.74 16.30
N ALA A 72 -4.64 8.93 17.15
CA ALA A 72 -4.15 8.74 18.52
C ALA A 72 -2.71 8.20 18.53
N LEU A 73 -2.39 7.26 17.65
CA LEU A 73 -1.04 6.72 17.48
C LEU A 73 -0.06 7.72 16.86
N TYR A 74 -0.53 8.53 15.91
CA TYR A 74 0.28 9.60 15.32
C TYR A 74 0.74 10.58 16.40
N GLU A 75 -0.18 11.03 17.26
CA GLU A 75 0.14 11.92 18.38
C GLU A 75 1.08 11.28 19.42
N GLN A 76 0.92 9.98 19.69
CA GLN A 76 1.82 9.24 20.59
C GLN A 76 3.24 9.10 20.05
N THR A 77 3.39 9.01 18.72
CA THR A 77 4.67 8.71 18.07
C THR A 77 5.37 9.95 17.50
N LYS A 78 4.69 11.11 17.41
CA LYS A 78 5.21 12.34 16.78
C LYS A 78 6.47 12.91 17.41
N ASN A 79 6.73 12.63 18.69
CA ASN A 79 7.94 13.13 19.36
C ASN A 79 9.15 12.19 19.14
N ASN A 80 8.89 10.91 18.81
CA ASN A 80 9.89 9.92 18.39
C ASN A 80 9.87 9.79 16.86
N ASN A 81 10.13 10.93 16.18
CA ASN A 81 9.98 11.16 14.74
C ASN A 81 10.70 10.16 13.81
N TYR A 82 11.56 9.29 14.31
CA TYR A 82 12.41 8.41 13.49
C TYR A 82 12.05 6.93 13.59
N THR A 83 10.94 6.59 14.24
CA THR A 83 10.49 5.20 14.35
C THR A 83 9.75 4.75 13.09
N LYS A 84 9.99 3.49 12.69
CA LYS A 84 9.22 2.80 11.64
C LYS A 84 7.70 2.89 11.90
N THR A 85 7.31 2.84 13.16
CA THR A 85 5.91 2.97 13.61
C THR A 85 5.31 4.32 13.26
N HIS A 86 6.03 5.44 13.46
CA HIS A 86 5.55 6.77 13.10
C HIS A 86 5.35 6.91 11.57
N TYR A 87 6.25 6.33 10.77
CA TYR A 87 6.05 6.25 9.33
C TYR A 87 4.80 5.45 8.96
N LEU A 88 4.65 4.24 9.51
CA LEU A 88 3.55 3.34 9.15
C LEU A 88 2.20 3.96 9.49
N VAL A 89 2.07 4.62 10.64
CA VAL A 89 0.83 5.32 11.01
C VAL A 89 0.57 6.54 10.12
N THR A 90 1.61 7.31 9.80
CA THR A 90 1.49 8.47 8.88
C THR A 90 1.05 8.02 7.48
N ASN A 91 1.61 6.91 6.99
CA ASN A 91 1.23 6.31 5.71
C ASN A 91 -0.21 5.76 5.75
N LEU A 92 -0.63 5.16 6.86
CA LEU A 92 -1.99 4.67 7.06
C LEU A 92 -3.02 5.81 7.02
N ILE A 93 -2.74 6.94 7.68
CA ILE A 93 -3.60 8.14 7.62
C ILE A 93 -3.74 8.63 6.17
N ALA A 94 -2.65 8.68 5.42
CA ALA A 94 -2.68 9.05 4.00
C ALA A 94 -3.56 8.09 3.17
N LYS A 95 -3.42 6.77 3.39
CA LYS A 95 -4.24 5.74 2.74
C LYS A 95 -5.72 5.91 3.08
N ILE A 96 -6.07 6.21 4.33
CA ILE A 96 -7.45 6.45 4.74
C ILE A 96 -8.03 7.70 4.06
N TYR A 97 -7.28 8.81 4.00
CA TYR A 97 -7.74 10.01 3.30
C TYR A 97 -7.94 9.76 1.80
N ARG A 98 -7.05 9.01 1.16
CA ARG A 98 -7.24 8.58 -0.23
C ARG A 98 -8.55 7.83 -0.43
N GLN A 99 -8.85 6.85 0.42
CA GLN A 99 -10.09 6.05 0.31
C GLN A 99 -11.35 6.91 0.47
N ASN A 100 -11.28 7.97 1.29
CA ASN A 100 -12.38 8.93 1.46
C ASN A 100 -12.38 10.06 0.42
N LYS A 101 -11.61 9.95 -0.67
CA LYS A 101 -11.50 10.97 -1.73
C LYS A 101 -10.97 12.34 -1.25
N GLU A 102 -10.37 12.38 -0.07
CA GLU A 102 -9.74 13.56 0.53
C GLU A 102 -8.29 13.72 0.01
N HIS A 103 -8.13 13.83 -1.31
CA HIS A 103 -6.84 13.76 -2.00
C HIS A 103 -5.84 14.82 -1.53
N LYS A 104 -6.29 16.05 -1.27
CA LYS A 104 -5.43 17.13 -0.74
C LYS A 104 -4.82 16.75 0.61
N ARG A 105 -5.61 16.15 1.50
CA ARG A 105 -5.14 15.69 2.82
C ARG A 105 -4.24 14.45 2.66
N ALA A 106 -4.57 13.53 1.77
CA ALA A 106 -3.73 12.38 1.45
C ALA A 106 -2.33 12.82 1.01
N VAL A 107 -2.22 13.81 0.10
CA VAL A 107 -0.92 14.38 -0.33
C VAL A 107 -0.10 14.89 0.85
N VAL A 108 -0.72 15.62 1.78
CA VAL A 108 -0.02 16.15 2.97
C VAL A 108 0.60 15.01 3.78
N PHE A 109 -0.16 13.96 4.08
CA PHE A 109 0.34 12.84 4.87
C PHE A 109 1.33 11.94 4.10
N TYR A 110 1.13 11.72 2.80
CA TYR A 110 2.13 11.03 1.98
C TYR A 110 3.45 11.81 1.93
N LYS A 111 3.43 13.14 1.77
CA LYS A 111 4.64 13.98 1.86
C LYS A 111 5.33 13.89 3.22
N LYS A 112 4.57 13.91 4.31
CA LYS A 112 5.12 13.70 5.66
C LYS A 112 5.79 12.33 5.76
N SER A 113 5.09 11.28 5.33
CA SER A 113 5.58 9.91 5.30
C SER A 113 6.86 9.75 4.46
N LEU A 114 6.94 10.38 3.28
CA LEU A 114 8.13 10.43 2.44
C LEU A 114 9.31 11.11 3.14
N ARG A 115 9.07 12.23 3.84
CA ARG A 115 10.10 12.93 4.61
C ARG A 115 10.68 12.05 5.71
N LEU A 116 9.84 11.27 6.39
CA LEU A 116 10.28 10.32 7.42
C LEU A 116 11.19 9.23 6.84
N ILE A 117 10.89 8.74 5.63
CA ILE A 117 11.79 7.80 4.92
C ILE A 117 13.16 8.44 4.67
N LEU A 118 13.17 9.68 4.16
CA LEU A 118 14.39 10.36 3.74
C LEU A 118 15.28 10.84 4.91
N LEU A 119 14.71 11.20 6.06
CA LEU A 119 15.48 11.67 7.21
C LEU A 119 16.14 10.53 8.01
N ASN A 120 15.74 9.28 7.79
CA ASN A 120 16.27 8.13 8.52
C ASN A 120 17.61 7.60 7.96
N THR A 121 18.28 8.35 7.08
CA THR A 121 19.48 7.92 6.35
C THR A 121 20.77 7.86 7.17
N SER A 122 20.80 8.35 8.42
CA SER A 122 21.97 8.22 9.32
C SER A 122 22.10 6.82 9.95
N TYR A 123 21.08 5.98 9.90
CA TYR A 123 21.03 4.63 10.49
C TYR A 123 21.28 3.52 9.44
N ASN A 124 22.31 3.69 8.61
CA ASN A 124 22.54 2.88 7.41
C ASN A 124 23.77 1.95 7.51
N LYS A 125 23.98 1.32 8.67
CA LYS A 125 25.04 0.30 8.82
C LYS A 125 24.56 -1.10 9.19
N ASP A 126 23.39 -1.23 9.82
CA ASP A 126 22.74 -2.52 10.03
C ASP A 126 21.26 -2.32 9.72
N LEU A 127 20.74 -3.02 8.71
CA LEU A 127 19.37 -2.77 8.25
C LEU A 127 18.34 -3.15 9.30
N GLY A 128 17.61 -2.13 9.76
CA GLY A 128 16.15 -2.19 9.91
C GLY A 128 15.42 -1.10 9.12
N SER A 129 16.13 -0.41 8.21
CA SER A 129 15.73 0.87 7.58
C SER A 129 14.66 0.68 6.50
N PHE A 130 13.91 1.74 6.17
CA PHE A 130 12.89 1.71 5.11
C PHE A 130 13.45 1.10 3.83
N ASN A 131 12.85 0.01 3.35
CA ASN A 131 13.30 -0.65 2.13
C ASN A 131 13.00 0.26 0.93
N ASN A 132 13.79 0.18 -0.15
CA ASN A 132 13.53 0.83 -1.44
C ASN A 132 12.06 0.68 -1.89
N LYS A 133 11.41 -0.42 -1.49
CA LYS A 133 9.96 -0.65 -1.61
C LYS A 133 9.10 0.47 -1.03
N ASP A 134 9.27 0.84 0.23
CA ASP A 134 8.45 1.85 0.92
C ASP A 134 8.58 3.21 0.26
N TYR A 135 9.82 3.58 -0.08
CA TYR A 135 10.13 4.79 -0.83
C TYR A 135 9.45 4.78 -2.20
N ALA A 136 9.59 3.69 -2.94
CA ALA A 136 8.95 3.51 -4.24
C ALA A 136 7.42 3.55 -4.15
N GLU A 137 6.79 2.85 -3.20
CA GLU A 137 5.34 2.91 -3.01
C GLU A 137 4.91 4.36 -2.75
N ASN A 138 5.61 5.07 -1.87
CA ASN A 138 5.25 6.44 -1.51
C ASN A 138 5.31 7.41 -2.71
N LEU A 139 6.35 7.30 -3.54
CA LEU A 139 6.45 8.07 -4.80
C LEU A 139 5.28 7.75 -5.74
N LEU A 140 4.94 6.46 -5.91
CA LEU A 140 3.80 6.06 -6.73
C LEU A 140 2.49 6.64 -6.20
N ARG A 141 2.27 6.60 -4.88
CA ARG A 141 1.06 7.15 -4.24
C ARG A 141 0.96 8.65 -4.44
N LEU A 142 2.05 9.40 -4.23
CA LEU A 142 2.06 10.85 -4.47
C LEU A 142 1.73 11.18 -5.92
N GLY A 143 2.36 10.49 -6.88
CA GLY A 143 2.03 10.65 -8.29
C GLY A 143 0.54 10.43 -8.57
N GLY A 144 -0.03 9.36 -8.01
CA GLY A 144 -1.45 9.02 -8.12
C GLY A 144 -2.38 10.06 -7.49
N GLU A 145 -2.06 10.60 -6.32
CA GLU A 145 -2.88 11.66 -5.72
C GLU A 145 -2.85 12.95 -6.55
N TYR A 146 -1.69 13.36 -7.06
CA TYR A 146 -1.62 14.56 -7.90
C TYR A 146 -2.38 14.40 -9.21
N GLN A 147 -2.37 13.20 -9.78
CA GLN A 147 -3.18 12.91 -10.96
C GLN A 147 -4.69 13.02 -10.66
N LEU A 148 -5.15 12.52 -9.50
CA LEU A 148 -6.54 12.68 -9.06
C LEU A 148 -6.91 14.15 -8.78
N LEU A 149 -5.92 14.97 -8.39
CA LEU A 149 -6.05 16.42 -8.26
C LEU A 149 -5.90 17.19 -9.58
N LYS A 150 -5.72 16.48 -10.72
CA LYS A 150 -5.48 17.07 -12.04
C LYS A 150 -4.21 17.95 -12.12
N MET A 151 -3.21 17.67 -11.29
CA MET A 151 -1.93 18.37 -11.24
C MET A 151 -0.86 17.52 -11.95
N ASN A 152 -0.89 17.50 -13.28
CA ASN A 152 -0.05 16.61 -14.10
C ASN A 152 1.45 16.83 -13.89
N ASP A 153 1.93 18.08 -13.80
CA ASP A 153 3.36 18.37 -13.59
C ASP A 153 3.90 17.72 -12.31
N SER A 154 3.14 17.83 -11.22
CA SER A 154 3.48 17.19 -9.96
C SER A 154 3.41 15.67 -10.05
N ALA A 155 2.40 15.12 -10.72
CA ALA A 155 2.29 13.68 -10.92
C ALA A 155 3.48 13.11 -11.70
N ILE A 156 3.80 13.74 -12.83
CA ILE A 156 4.94 13.44 -13.70
C ILE A 156 6.25 13.46 -12.89
N PHE A 157 6.47 14.49 -12.06
CA PHE A 157 7.66 14.59 -11.21
C PHE A 157 7.87 13.33 -10.34
N TYR A 158 6.83 12.88 -9.62
CA TYR A 158 6.95 11.72 -8.74
C TYR A 158 7.07 10.40 -9.52
N TYR A 159 6.33 10.24 -10.61
CA TYR A 159 6.43 9.05 -11.46
C TYR A 159 7.81 8.91 -12.12
N TYR A 160 8.40 10.00 -12.62
CA TYR A 160 9.78 9.97 -13.14
C TYR A 160 10.79 9.65 -12.05
N LYS A 161 10.62 10.23 -10.85
CA LYS A 161 11.52 9.95 -9.72
C LYS A 161 11.53 8.46 -9.38
N LEU A 162 10.37 7.81 -9.45
CA LEU A 162 10.23 6.36 -9.26
C LEU A 162 10.79 5.57 -10.45
N ALA A 163 10.48 5.97 -11.69
CA ALA A 163 10.98 5.31 -12.90
C ALA A 163 12.52 5.25 -12.96
N LYS A 164 13.21 6.26 -12.41
CA LYS A 164 14.68 6.34 -12.37
C LYS A 164 15.35 5.59 -11.21
N LEU A 165 14.59 4.91 -10.34
CA LEU A 165 15.20 4.16 -9.23
C LEU A 165 16.00 2.95 -9.75
N ASN A 166 17.26 2.87 -9.35
CA ASN A 166 18.12 1.72 -9.63
C ASN A 166 17.89 0.64 -8.56
N SER A 167 16.82 -0.14 -8.70
CA SER A 167 16.50 -1.24 -7.79
C SER A 167 15.96 -2.45 -8.55
N LEU A 168 16.43 -3.64 -8.16
CA LEU A 168 16.11 -4.91 -8.80
C LEU A 168 15.10 -5.75 -8.02
N THR A 169 14.53 -5.23 -6.92
CA THR A 169 13.51 -6.00 -6.19
C THR A 169 12.23 -6.10 -7.01
N ASP A 170 11.59 -7.27 -7.02
CA ASP A 170 10.37 -7.51 -7.79
C ASP A 170 9.25 -6.50 -7.45
N GLU A 171 9.14 -6.13 -6.18
CA GLU A 171 8.13 -5.17 -5.72
C GLU A 171 8.37 -3.77 -6.28
N VAL A 172 9.61 -3.28 -6.27
CA VAL A 172 9.96 -1.97 -6.85
C VAL A 172 9.77 -1.97 -8.37
N LEU A 173 10.14 -3.06 -9.06
CA LEU A 173 9.85 -3.22 -10.48
C LEU A 173 8.35 -3.11 -10.77
N GLY A 174 7.51 -3.61 -9.86
CA GLY A 174 6.07 -3.44 -9.94
C GLY A 174 5.58 -2.00 -9.83
N PHE A 175 6.14 -1.23 -8.91
CA PHE A 175 5.81 0.19 -8.77
C PHE A 175 6.34 1.01 -9.96
N GLN A 176 7.51 0.65 -10.50
CA GLN A 176 8.04 1.25 -11.72
C GLN A 176 7.15 0.99 -12.92
N ALA A 177 6.70 -0.26 -13.12
CA ALA A 177 5.77 -0.61 -14.20
C ALA A 177 4.46 0.21 -14.09
N SER A 178 3.92 0.34 -12.87
CA SER A 178 2.74 1.16 -12.62
C SER A 178 2.98 2.64 -12.94
N SER A 179 4.17 3.17 -12.62
CA SER A 179 4.56 4.54 -12.97
C SER A 179 4.69 4.75 -14.47
N TYR A 180 5.26 3.78 -15.18
CA TYR A 180 5.34 3.81 -16.63
C TYR A 180 3.94 3.80 -17.27
N SER A 181 3.01 2.96 -16.79
CA SER A 181 1.62 2.99 -17.25
C SER A 181 0.96 4.35 -17.02
N ASN A 182 1.18 4.97 -15.85
CA ASN A 182 0.58 6.27 -15.53
C ASN A 182 1.21 7.41 -16.35
N LEU A 183 2.53 7.39 -16.55
CA LEU A 183 3.22 8.32 -17.45
C LEU A 183 2.67 8.21 -18.86
N ALA A 184 2.51 6.99 -19.39
CA ALA A 184 1.91 6.77 -20.71
C ALA A 184 0.51 7.39 -20.81
N GLY A 185 -0.33 7.18 -19.80
CA GLY A 185 -1.69 7.74 -19.75
C GLY A 185 -1.73 9.28 -19.68
N ILE A 186 -0.72 9.92 -19.09
CA ILE A 186 -0.61 11.40 -19.08
C ILE A 186 -0.11 11.88 -20.45
N TYR A 187 1.01 11.35 -20.93
CA TYR A 187 1.63 11.75 -22.20
C TYR A 187 0.74 11.51 -23.42
N GLN A 188 -0.11 10.47 -23.42
CA GLN A 188 -1.03 10.28 -24.54
C GLN A 188 -2.07 11.41 -24.64
N LYS A 189 -2.41 12.10 -23.53
CA LYS A 189 -3.48 13.12 -23.49
C LYS A 189 -2.95 14.55 -23.51
N ASP A 190 -1.75 14.77 -22.96
CA ASP A 190 -1.19 16.11 -22.81
C ASP A 190 -0.44 16.56 -24.07
N THR A 191 -1.16 17.21 -24.98
CA THR A 191 -0.63 17.69 -26.27
C THR A 191 0.33 18.87 -26.13
N THR A 192 0.49 19.44 -24.93
CA THR A 192 1.46 20.53 -24.69
C THR A 192 2.89 20.01 -24.54
N MET A 193 3.06 18.71 -24.32
CA MET A 193 4.36 18.10 -24.12
C MET A 193 5.03 17.75 -25.46
N LEU A 194 6.31 18.09 -25.61
CA LEU A 194 7.08 17.70 -26.79
C LEU A 194 7.22 16.17 -26.87
N ASN A 195 7.00 15.65 -28.09
CA ASN A 195 7.08 14.22 -28.44
C ASN A 195 6.21 13.34 -27.53
N HIS A 196 4.99 13.83 -27.25
CA HIS A 196 4.13 13.21 -26.24
C HIS A 196 3.67 11.81 -26.65
N TYR A 197 3.36 11.56 -27.93
CA TYR A 197 3.00 10.22 -28.39
C TYR A 197 4.19 9.25 -28.33
N GLU A 198 5.39 9.67 -28.73
CA GLU A 198 6.59 8.83 -28.69
C GLU A 198 6.91 8.41 -27.25
N LYS A 199 6.84 9.36 -26.30
CA LYS A 199 7.02 9.07 -24.88
C LYS A 199 5.92 8.17 -24.33
N ALA A 200 4.67 8.39 -24.73
CA ALA A 200 3.56 7.55 -24.30
C ALA A 200 3.74 6.09 -24.75
N ILE A 201 4.17 5.88 -26.00
CA ILE A 201 4.52 4.57 -26.55
C ILE A 201 5.66 3.94 -25.75
N GLU A 202 6.78 4.66 -25.57
CA GLU A 202 7.95 4.16 -24.83
C GLU A 202 7.57 3.69 -23.42
N PHE A 203 6.80 4.50 -22.69
CA PHE A 203 6.38 4.15 -21.33
C PHE A 203 5.37 3.00 -21.32
N ALA A 204 4.41 2.96 -22.24
CA ALA A 204 3.48 1.85 -22.31
C ALA A 204 4.21 0.52 -22.60
N GLU A 205 5.17 0.52 -23.54
CA GLU A 205 5.96 -0.67 -23.87
C GLU A 205 6.82 -1.16 -22.71
N ARG A 206 7.45 -0.24 -21.96
CA ARG A 206 8.20 -0.59 -20.74
C ARG A 206 7.29 -1.21 -19.67
N ALA A 207 6.11 -0.64 -19.45
CA ALA A 207 5.15 -1.18 -18.51
C ALA A 207 4.67 -2.58 -18.93
N ILE A 208 4.32 -2.78 -20.20
CA ILE A 208 3.91 -4.07 -20.77
C ILE A 208 5.00 -5.11 -20.55
N ALA A 209 6.26 -4.80 -20.87
CA ALA A 209 7.38 -5.71 -20.75
C ALA A 209 7.60 -6.17 -19.30
N ILE A 210 7.54 -5.24 -18.33
CA ILE A 210 7.70 -5.59 -16.92
C ILE A 210 6.49 -6.39 -16.41
N HIS A 211 5.26 -5.97 -16.69
CA HIS A 211 4.07 -6.70 -16.26
C HIS A 211 4.00 -8.11 -16.85
N LYS A 212 4.42 -8.29 -18.11
CA LYS A 212 4.56 -9.61 -18.75
C LYS A 212 5.55 -10.49 -18.00
N LYS A 213 6.76 -10.00 -17.72
CA LYS A 213 7.79 -10.75 -16.97
C LYS A 213 7.32 -11.15 -15.56
N ARG A 214 6.49 -10.31 -14.93
CA ARG A 214 5.93 -10.53 -13.59
C ARG A 214 4.60 -11.29 -13.58
N ASN A 215 4.14 -11.78 -14.74
CA ASN A 215 2.85 -12.45 -14.89
C ASN A 215 1.64 -11.65 -14.35
N LYS A 216 1.69 -10.32 -14.43
CA LYS A 216 0.61 -9.41 -13.99
C LYS A 216 -0.32 -9.10 -15.17
N ARG A 217 -1.16 -10.06 -15.55
CA ARG A 217 -2.02 -9.99 -16.76
C ARG A 217 -2.95 -8.77 -16.78
N LEU A 218 -3.64 -8.47 -15.68
CA LEU A 218 -4.54 -7.30 -15.60
C LEU A 218 -3.78 -5.98 -15.82
N SER A 219 -2.65 -5.80 -15.13
CA SER A 219 -1.82 -4.59 -15.29
C SER A 219 -1.20 -4.50 -16.69
N GLN A 220 -0.83 -5.63 -17.28
CA GLN A 220 -0.36 -5.70 -18.67
C GLN A 220 -1.47 -5.28 -19.65
N ALA A 221 -2.71 -5.76 -19.47
CA ALA A 221 -3.84 -5.38 -20.31
C ALA A 221 -4.14 -3.86 -20.23
N ASN A 222 -4.06 -3.27 -19.04
CA ASN A 222 -4.16 -1.81 -18.86
C ASN A 222 -3.05 -1.04 -19.59
N ALA A 223 -1.81 -1.52 -19.53
CA ALA A 223 -0.71 -0.89 -20.26
C ALA A 223 -0.89 -1.04 -21.79
N ILE A 224 -1.43 -2.17 -22.26
CA ILE A 224 -1.82 -2.39 -23.66
C ILE A 224 -2.94 -1.42 -24.07
N ASN A 225 -3.94 -1.19 -23.21
CA ASN A 225 -5.01 -0.22 -23.45
C ASN A 225 -4.43 1.19 -23.67
N ASN A 226 -3.48 1.63 -22.84
CA ASN A 226 -2.80 2.92 -23.03
C ASN A 226 -2.04 2.97 -24.37
N LEU A 227 -1.31 1.91 -24.73
CA LEU A 227 -0.61 1.85 -26.03
C LEU A 227 -1.60 1.93 -27.21
N ALA A 228 -2.71 1.19 -27.13
CA ALA A 228 -3.76 1.19 -28.15
C ALA A 228 -4.42 2.58 -28.27
N ASN A 229 -4.63 3.27 -27.15
CA ASN A 229 -5.15 4.64 -27.14
C ASN A 229 -4.19 5.62 -27.80
N VAL A 230 -2.86 5.46 -27.66
CA VAL A 230 -1.91 6.31 -28.38
C VAL A 230 -2.08 6.13 -29.89
N TYR A 231 -2.16 4.89 -30.39
CA TYR A 231 -2.40 4.65 -31.81
C TYR A 231 -3.76 5.17 -32.28
N LEU A 232 -4.79 5.05 -31.45
CA LEU A 232 -6.11 5.62 -31.72
C LEU A 232 -6.03 7.14 -31.93
N LEU A 233 -5.33 7.83 -31.03
CA LEU A 233 -5.17 9.29 -31.07
C LEU A 233 -4.26 9.77 -32.21
N GLN A 234 -3.34 8.92 -32.67
CA GLN A 234 -2.53 9.15 -33.86
C GLN A 234 -3.30 8.86 -35.18
N GLY A 235 -4.51 8.32 -35.10
CA GLY A 235 -5.31 7.93 -36.28
C GLY A 235 -4.91 6.57 -36.89
N ASP A 236 -4.00 5.84 -36.28
CA ASP A 236 -3.65 4.46 -36.68
C ASP A 236 -4.64 3.47 -36.07
N PHE A 237 -5.87 3.51 -36.60
CA PHE A 237 -7.00 2.74 -36.08
C PHE A 237 -6.80 1.23 -36.22
N GLU A 238 -6.09 0.76 -37.26
CA GLU A 238 -5.79 -0.66 -37.43
C GLU A 238 -4.84 -1.18 -36.35
N LYS A 239 -3.76 -0.45 -36.06
CA LYS A 239 -2.82 -0.82 -35.01
C LYS A 239 -3.45 -0.72 -33.62
N SER A 240 -4.30 0.29 -33.43
CA SER A 240 -5.11 0.46 -32.22
C SER A 240 -6.05 -0.73 -31.99
N LYS A 241 -6.88 -1.07 -32.98
CA LYS A 241 -7.78 -2.24 -32.98
C LYS A 241 -7.04 -3.52 -32.61
N LYS A 242 -5.91 -3.80 -33.26
CA LYS A 242 -5.07 -4.98 -32.97
C LYS A 242 -4.61 -5.02 -31.52
N LYS A 243 -4.22 -3.87 -30.95
CA LYS A 243 -3.77 -3.78 -29.55
C LYS A 243 -4.92 -3.92 -28.55
N TYR A 244 -6.10 -3.35 -28.79
CA TYR A 244 -7.25 -3.60 -27.93
C TYR A 244 -7.62 -5.09 -27.89
N PHE A 245 -7.64 -5.77 -29.04
CA PHE A 245 -7.86 -7.23 -29.09
C PHE A 245 -6.81 -8.02 -28.33
N GLU A 246 -5.53 -7.64 -28.40
CA GLU A 246 -4.45 -8.26 -27.60
C GLU A 246 -4.74 -8.14 -26.10
N GLY A 247 -5.17 -6.97 -25.64
CA GLY A 247 -5.55 -6.71 -24.25
C GLY A 247 -6.74 -7.55 -23.80
N ILE A 248 -7.81 -7.61 -24.60
CA ILE A 248 -9.03 -8.38 -24.31
C ILE A 248 -8.69 -9.86 -24.19
N LYS A 249 -7.98 -10.42 -25.17
CA LYS A 249 -7.59 -11.84 -25.20
C LYS A 249 -6.73 -12.24 -23.99
N LEU A 250 -5.89 -11.33 -23.51
CA LEU A 250 -5.02 -11.57 -22.35
C LEU A 250 -5.80 -11.85 -21.06
N ILE A 251 -6.97 -11.23 -20.90
CA ILE A 251 -7.80 -11.27 -19.69
C ILE A 251 -9.21 -11.82 -19.94
N GLU A 252 -9.43 -12.47 -21.09
CA GLU A 252 -10.73 -12.96 -21.56
C GLU A 252 -11.43 -13.81 -20.49
N ARG A 253 -10.69 -14.81 -19.97
CA ARG A 253 -11.17 -15.78 -18.96
C ARG A 253 -11.18 -15.26 -17.52
N ASP A 254 -10.70 -14.04 -17.28
CA ASP A 254 -10.68 -13.45 -15.94
C ASP A 254 -12.04 -12.79 -15.65
N THR A 255 -12.69 -13.25 -14.58
CA THR A 255 -14.03 -12.81 -14.16
C THR A 255 -14.00 -11.92 -12.91
N SER A 256 -12.81 -11.53 -12.45
CA SER A 256 -12.68 -10.57 -11.35
C SER A 256 -13.27 -9.21 -11.72
N LEU A 257 -13.75 -8.46 -10.72
CA LEU A 257 -14.32 -7.12 -10.93
C LEU A 257 -13.33 -6.19 -11.66
N SER A 258 -12.04 -6.27 -11.31
CA SER A 258 -11.00 -5.51 -12.01
C SER A 258 -10.81 -5.96 -13.46
N ALA A 259 -10.96 -7.25 -13.79
CA ALA A 259 -10.91 -7.68 -15.18
C ALA A 259 -12.11 -7.19 -15.99
N ILE A 260 -13.30 -7.17 -15.38
CA ILE A 260 -14.52 -6.66 -16.00
C ILE A 260 -14.38 -5.16 -16.29
N GLU A 261 -13.86 -4.39 -15.34
CA GLU A 261 -13.58 -2.94 -15.52
C GLU A 261 -12.64 -2.70 -16.70
N ILE A 262 -11.50 -3.40 -16.73
CA ILE A 262 -10.51 -3.25 -17.80
C ILE A 262 -11.09 -3.69 -19.15
N LYS A 263 -11.88 -4.78 -19.19
CA LYS A 263 -12.56 -5.24 -20.41
C LYS A 263 -13.55 -4.20 -20.91
N ALA A 264 -14.34 -3.59 -20.03
CA ALA A 264 -15.29 -2.55 -20.42
C ALA A 264 -14.59 -1.40 -21.15
N ASP A 265 -13.47 -0.90 -20.59
CA ASP A 265 -12.66 0.14 -21.23
C ASP A 265 -12.08 -0.31 -22.58
N LEU A 266 -11.53 -1.52 -22.65
CA LEU A 266 -10.96 -2.07 -23.88
C LEU A 266 -12.01 -2.20 -24.99
N TYR A 267 -13.20 -2.71 -24.67
CA TYR A 267 -14.31 -2.85 -25.62
C TYR A 267 -14.84 -1.49 -26.08
N TYR A 268 -14.96 -0.52 -25.17
CA TYR A 268 -15.37 0.84 -25.52
C TYR A 268 -14.40 1.48 -26.52
N ASN A 269 -13.10 1.42 -26.23
CA ASN A 269 -12.12 2.02 -27.11
C ASN A 269 -11.95 1.24 -28.44
N LEU A 270 -12.12 -0.09 -28.41
CA LEU A 270 -12.17 -0.92 -29.61
C LEU A 270 -13.34 -0.55 -30.51
N ALA A 271 -14.53 -0.32 -29.94
CA ALA A 271 -15.69 0.17 -30.69
C ALA A 271 -15.37 1.48 -31.40
N PHE A 272 -14.69 2.42 -30.72
CA PHE A 272 -14.27 3.68 -31.34
C PHE A 272 -13.25 3.48 -32.48
N ALA A 273 -12.26 2.60 -32.32
CA ALA A 273 -11.32 2.27 -33.39
C ALA A 273 -12.03 1.67 -34.62
N LYS A 274 -12.92 0.69 -34.40
CA LYS A 274 -13.73 0.05 -35.45
C LYS A 274 -14.66 1.03 -36.16
N TYR A 275 -15.29 1.93 -35.40
CA TYR A 275 -16.14 2.99 -35.95
C TYR A 275 -15.36 3.87 -36.94
N ASN A 276 -14.14 4.29 -36.57
CA ASN A 276 -13.29 5.09 -37.46
C ASN A 276 -12.79 4.32 -38.70
N LEU A 277 -12.72 2.99 -38.61
CA LEU A 277 -12.46 2.09 -39.75
C LEU A 277 -13.71 1.82 -40.61
N LYS A 278 -14.88 2.38 -40.24
CA LYS A 278 -16.18 2.14 -40.88
C LYS A 278 -16.61 0.66 -40.81
N GLU A 279 -16.20 -0.04 -39.76
CA GLU A 279 -16.64 -1.41 -39.48
C GLU A 279 -17.95 -1.39 -38.70
N TYR A 280 -19.04 -1.89 -39.30
CA TYR A 280 -20.37 -1.91 -38.68
C TYR A 280 -20.46 -2.72 -37.38
N GLN A 281 -19.53 -3.66 -37.16
CA GLN A 281 -19.47 -4.46 -35.94
C GLN A 281 -19.19 -3.62 -34.68
N ALA A 282 -18.63 -2.40 -34.81
CA ALA A 282 -18.31 -1.51 -33.68
C ALA A 282 -19.42 -1.38 -32.63
N TYR A 283 -20.69 -1.48 -33.05
CA TYR A 283 -21.85 -1.42 -32.16
C TYR A 283 -21.91 -2.60 -31.18
N ASP A 284 -21.51 -3.80 -31.59
CA ASP A 284 -21.50 -5.00 -30.75
C ASP A 284 -20.48 -4.87 -29.61
N GLU A 285 -19.30 -4.32 -29.89
CA GLU A 285 -18.30 -4.02 -28.86
C GLU A 285 -18.75 -2.93 -27.91
N LEU A 286 -19.46 -1.91 -28.41
CA LEU A 286 -20.02 -0.86 -27.56
C LEU A 286 -21.06 -1.43 -26.59
N ILE A 287 -21.99 -2.27 -27.08
CA ILE A 287 -22.97 -2.96 -26.22
C ILE A 287 -22.25 -3.78 -25.15
N THR A 288 -21.25 -4.57 -25.56
CA THR A 288 -20.47 -5.40 -24.62
C THR A 288 -19.83 -4.56 -23.52
N SER A 289 -19.28 -3.39 -23.85
CA SER A 289 -18.72 -2.46 -22.87
C SER A 289 -19.78 -1.93 -21.89
N VAL A 290 -20.95 -1.55 -22.40
CA VAL A 290 -22.06 -1.04 -21.61
C VAL A 290 -22.57 -2.11 -20.64
N ASP A 291 -22.78 -3.34 -21.11
CA ASP A 291 -23.24 -4.47 -20.30
C ASP A 291 -22.27 -4.78 -19.15
N LEU A 292 -20.95 -4.79 -19.43
CA LEU A 292 -19.92 -4.97 -18.41
C LEU A 292 -19.93 -3.84 -17.38
N SER A 293 -20.15 -2.60 -17.83
CA SER A 293 -20.24 -1.43 -16.96
C SER A 293 -21.51 -1.44 -16.08
N ASP A 294 -22.65 -1.87 -16.64
CA ASP A 294 -23.90 -2.02 -15.89
C ASP A 294 -23.80 -3.13 -14.86
N TYR A 295 -23.16 -4.24 -15.20
CA TYR A 295 -22.86 -5.30 -14.25
C TYR A 295 -22.05 -4.77 -13.05
N LEU A 296 -21.03 -3.93 -13.27
CA LEU A 296 -20.25 -3.33 -12.20
C LEU A 296 -21.08 -2.39 -11.32
N ARG A 297 -21.88 -1.50 -11.94
CA ARG A 297 -22.78 -0.59 -11.21
C ARG A 297 -23.76 -1.35 -10.31
N PHE A 298 -24.34 -2.44 -10.84
CA PHE A 298 -25.24 -3.30 -10.09
C PHE A 298 -24.53 -3.96 -8.89
N ARG A 299 -23.32 -4.48 -9.09
CA ARG A 299 -22.51 -5.08 -8.02
C ARG A 299 -22.13 -4.08 -6.93
N GLU A 300 -21.70 -2.88 -7.30
CA GLU A 300 -21.35 -1.81 -6.36
C GLU A 300 -22.58 -1.41 -5.50
N THR A 301 -23.73 -1.25 -6.15
CA THR A 301 -24.99 -0.93 -5.46
C THR A 301 -25.37 -2.02 -4.45
N LYS A 302 -25.23 -3.29 -4.85
CA LYS A 302 -25.49 -4.43 -3.96
C LYS A 302 -24.54 -4.46 -2.76
N GLU A 303 -23.24 -4.28 -2.97
CA GLU A 303 -22.25 -4.24 -1.88
C GLU A 303 -22.52 -3.08 -0.90
N MET A 304 -22.93 -1.92 -1.42
CA MET A 304 -23.31 -0.77 -0.60
C MET A 304 -24.51 -1.09 0.30
N LEU A 305 -25.54 -1.74 -0.25
CA LEU A 305 -26.73 -2.15 0.48
C LEU A 305 -26.40 -3.19 1.57
N GLU A 306 -25.60 -4.20 1.26
CA GLU A 306 -25.14 -5.22 2.22
C GLU A 306 -24.33 -4.58 3.36
N ARG A 307 -23.48 -3.59 3.04
CA ARG A 307 -22.71 -2.86 4.07
C ARG A 307 -23.60 -2.06 5.00
N VAL A 308 -24.53 -1.26 4.46
CA VAL A 308 -25.43 -0.42 5.26
C VAL A 308 -26.34 -1.28 6.15
N THR A 309 -26.88 -2.37 5.60
CA THR A 309 -27.70 -3.32 6.38
C THR A 309 -26.88 -4.03 7.46
N GLY A 310 -25.64 -4.42 7.17
CA GLY A 310 -24.71 -4.97 8.15
C GLY A 310 -24.36 -3.98 9.27
N GLU A 311 -24.05 -2.72 8.94
CA GLU A 311 -23.78 -1.64 9.91
C GLU A 311 -25.00 -1.39 10.81
N TYR A 312 -26.20 -1.29 10.22
CA TYR A 312 -27.45 -1.15 10.97
C TYR A 312 -27.68 -2.31 11.95
N ASN A 313 -27.52 -3.55 11.50
CA ASN A 313 -27.70 -4.73 12.35
C ASN A 313 -26.71 -4.75 13.52
N VAL A 314 -25.44 -4.41 13.29
CA VAL A 314 -24.42 -4.31 14.34
C VAL A 314 -24.78 -3.22 15.35
N ASP A 315 -25.26 -2.06 14.90
CA ASP A 315 -25.65 -0.96 15.80
C ASP A 315 -26.89 -1.31 16.63
N VAL A 316 -27.86 -2.01 16.05
CA VAL A 316 -29.03 -2.51 16.79
C VAL A 316 -28.60 -3.48 17.89
N VAL A 317 -27.75 -4.46 17.56
CA VAL A 317 -27.22 -5.43 18.54
C VAL A 317 -26.40 -4.74 19.61
N ARG A 318 -25.55 -3.77 19.24
CA ARG A 318 -24.74 -2.99 20.19
C ARG A 318 -25.61 -2.23 21.18
N LYS A 319 -26.64 -1.51 20.71
CA LYS A 319 -27.57 -0.78 21.57
C LYS A 319 -28.34 -1.70 22.51
N ALA A 320 -28.77 -2.86 22.02
CA ALA A 320 -29.43 -3.88 22.86
C ALA A 320 -28.50 -4.39 23.96
N GLY A 321 -27.23 -4.68 23.63
CA GLY A 321 -26.23 -5.09 24.62
C GLY A 321 -25.89 -3.99 25.64
N GLU A 322 -25.79 -2.73 25.21
CA GLU A 322 -25.62 -1.58 26.10
C GLU A 322 -26.79 -1.43 27.07
N PHE A 323 -28.02 -1.62 26.59
CA PHE A 323 -29.24 -1.58 27.40
C PHE A 323 -29.30 -2.72 28.43
N GLU A 324 -28.98 -3.95 28.04
CA GLU A 324 -28.92 -5.09 28.97
C GLU A 324 -27.81 -4.90 30.02
N LYS A 325 -26.65 -4.36 29.63
CA LYS A 325 -25.59 -4.02 30.57
C LYS A 325 -26.03 -2.96 31.57
N GLN A 326 -26.79 -1.95 31.12
CA GLN A 326 -27.33 -0.92 31.99
C GLN A 326 -28.37 -1.48 32.97
N LYS A 327 -29.26 -2.38 32.52
CA LYS A 327 -30.18 -3.11 33.42
C LYS A 327 -29.44 -3.90 34.49
N ALA A 328 -28.42 -4.66 34.10
CA ALA A 328 -27.62 -5.47 35.04
C ALA A 328 -26.91 -4.58 36.07
N GLN A 329 -26.37 -3.43 35.66
CA GLN A 329 -25.79 -2.45 36.56
C GLN A 329 -26.84 -1.89 37.53
N ASN A 330 -28.00 -1.44 37.04
CA ASN A 330 -29.07 -0.92 37.88
C ASN A 330 -29.57 -1.95 38.90
N LEU A 331 -29.74 -3.22 38.49
CA LEU A 331 -30.13 -4.30 39.40
C LEU A 331 -29.08 -4.52 40.50
N THR A 332 -27.79 -4.46 40.13
CA THR A 332 -26.67 -4.58 41.08
C THR A 332 -26.70 -3.44 42.11
N TRP A 333 -26.95 -2.20 41.67
CA TRP A 333 -27.11 -1.04 42.55
C TRP A 333 -28.30 -1.21 43.51
N ILE A 334 -29.46 -1.67 43.02
CA ILE A 334 -30.65 -1.92 43.86
C ILE A 334 -30.35 -2.97 44.93
N ILE A 335 -29.75 -4.11 44.55
CA ILE A 335 -29.40 -5.16 45.51
C ILE A 335 -28.41 -4.64 46.55
N GLY A 336 -27.39 -3.87 46.14
CA GLY A 336 -26.42 -3.25 47.04
C GLY A 336 -27.05 -2.29 48.05
N ILE A 337 -28.02 -1.45 47.63
CA ILE A 337 -28.72 -0.51 48.52
C ILE A 337 -29.64 -1.25 49.50
N SER A 338 -30.37 -2.27 49.03
CA SER A 338 -31.26 -3.09 49.87
C SER A 338 -30.49 -3.87 50.93
N SER A 339 -29.32 -4.42 50.57
CA SER A 339 -28.47 -5.13 51.53
C SER A 339 -27.82 -4.20 52.56
N PHE A 340 -27.54 -2.94 52.21
CA PHE A 340 -27.08 -1.93 53.16
C PHE A 340 -28.18 -1.50 54.16
N SER A 341 -29.45 -1.52 53.73
CA SER A 341 -30.61 -1.13 54.55
C SER A 341 -31.07 -2.20 55.54
N ILE A 342 -30.59 -3.44 55.41
CA ILE A 342 -30.90 -4.57 56.32
C ILE A 342 -29.85 -4.69 57.44
N ILE A 343 -28.70 -4.00 57.31
CA ILE A 343 -27.56 -4.07 58.25
C ILE A 343 -27.53 -2.85 59.21
N LEU A 344 -28.31 -1.80 58.93
CA LEU A 344 -28.63 -0.71 59.86
C LEU A 344 -29.92 -1.04 60.62
#